data_AF-A0A9D9RUI3-F1
#
_entry.id   AF-A0A9D9RUI3-F1
#
_cell.length_a   1.000
_cell.length_b   1.000
_cell.length_c   1.000
_cell.angle_alpha   90.00
_cell.angle_beta   90.00
_cell.angle_gamma   90.00
#
_symmetry.space_group_name_H-M   'P 1'
#
loop_
_entity.id
_entity.type
_entity.pdbx_description
1 polymer ?
#
loop_
_entity_poly.entity_id
_entity_poly.type
_entity_poly.pdbx_seq_one_letter_code
_entity_poly.pdbx_strand_id
1 'polypeptide(L)'
;MLNYLTRVRMSYKLIALCASLVVLFVLVGQLVLDRILSSESVPVSKIGYCGAVSEGLCIFSFGRDLEGNMVISLFVPDRDFPEFYLQVKRAAVDSRYECYKNGEVPTNVYCVGDPIALQEKMEVSLVSIEDEQVLAAGNFILESVRLSPTQVFELPTATGTLATSTPSPTPSRRTPTPTLTSPAYP
;
A
#
# COMPACT_ATOMS: atom_id res chain seq x y z
N MET A 1 4.47 -81.33 15.80
CA MET A 1 4.50 -80.18 16.75
C MET A 1 5.34 -79.00 16.26
N LEU A 2 6.43 -79.20 15.51
CA LEU A 2 7.32 -78.11 15.04
C LEU A 2 6.67 -77.09 14.08
N ASN A 3 5.70 -77.50 13.25
CA ASN A 3 5.03 -76.63 12.27
C ASN A 3 4.01 -75.64 12.87
N TYR A 4 3.61 -75.82 14.14
CA TYR A 4 2.65 -74.93 14.80
C TYR A 4 3.34 -73.67 15.36
N LEU A 5 4.54 -73.85 15.91
CA LEU A 5 5.34 -72.76 16.50
C LEU A 5 5.84 -71.74 15.45
N THR A 6 6.14 -72.19 14.22
CA THR A 6 6.54 -71.29 13.12
C THR A 6 5.39 -70.45 12.58
N ARG A 7 4.16 -70.99 12.51
CA ARG A 7 2.96 -70.20 12.17
C ARG A 7 2.67 -69.14 13.21
N VAL A 8 2.71 -69.47 14.49
CA VAL A 8 2.44 -68.51 15.58
C VAL A 8 3.48 -67.38 15.62
N ARG A 9 4.76 -67.69 15.35
CA ARG A 9 5.83 -66.68 15.26
C ARG A 9 5.68 -65.75 14.05
N MET A 10 5.12 -66.25 12.95
CA MET A 10 4.88 -65.46 11.74
C MET A 10 3.67 -64.53 11.92
N SER A 11 2.63 -64.99 12.63
CA SER A 11 1.46 -64.18 13.00
C SER A 11 1.82 -63.03 13.94
N TYR A 12 2.67 -63.26 14.95
CA TYR A 12 3.09 -62.20 15.88
C TYR A 12 3.86 -61.07 15.18
N LYS A 13 4.74 -61.40 14.23
CA LYS A 13 5.49 -60.40 13.46
C LYS A 13 4.56 -59.57 12.57
N LEU A 14 3.54 -60.19 11.97
CA LEU A 14 2.57 -59.49 11.14
C LEU A 14 1.72 -58.52 11.98
N ILE A 15 1.27 -58.96 13.16
CA ILE A 15 0.49 -58.14 14.10
C ILE A 15 1.33 -56.95 14.61
N ALA A 16 2.58 -57.19 14.99
CA ALA A 16 3.48 -56.13 15.44
C ALA A 16 3.77 -55.09 14.34
N LEU A 17 3.90 -55.52 13.08
CA LEU A 17 4.15 -54.63 11.95
C LEU A 17 2.92 -53.78 11.60
N CYS A 18 1.71 -54.35 11.68
CA CYS A 18 0.46 -53.59 11.55
C CYS A 18 0.29 -52.57 12.69
N ALA A 19 0.56 -52.95 13.94
CA ALA A 19 0.47 -52.03 15.08
C ALA A 19 1.45 -50.85 14.93
N SER A 20 2.68 -51.12 14.49
CA SER A 20 3.68 -50.07 14.21
C SER A 20 3.22 -49.10 13.12
N LEU A 21 2.60 -49.62 12.05
CA LEU A 21 2.08 -48.78 10.96
C LEU A 21 0.93 -47.89 11.42
N VAL A 22 0.01 -48.43 12.23
CA VAL A 22 -1.11 -47.63 12.77
C VAL A 22 -0.60 -46.52 13.68
N VAL A 23 0.36 -46.81 14.56
CA VAL A 23 0.97 -45.78 15.43
C VAL A 23 1.68 -44.71 14.60
N LEU A 24 2.40 -45.10 13.55
CA LEU A 24 3.04 -44.15 12.64
C LEU A 24 2.01 -43.25 11.94
N PHE A 25 0.91 -43.82 11.45
CA PHE A 25 -0.17 -43.05 10.82
C PHE A 25 -0.84 -42.08 11.79
N VAL A 26 -1.05 -42.49 13.04
CA VAL A 26 -1.61 -41.61 14.08
C VAL A 26 -0.65 -40.46 14.40
N LEU A 27 0.65 -40.73 14.54
CA LEU A 27 1.67 -39.70 14.79
C LEU A 27 1.78 -38.71 13.64
N VAL A 28 1.82 -39.19 12.39
CA VAL A 28 1.85 -38.33 11.20
C VAL A 28 0.56 -37.53 11.09
N GLY A 29 -0.59 -38.15 11.36
CA GLY A 29 -1.89 -37.49 11.37
C GLY A 29 -1.96 -36.35 12.40
N GLN A 30 -1.46 -36.59 13.63
CA GLN A 30 -1.39 -35.54 14.64
C GLN A 30 -0.42 -34.43 14.26
N LEU A 31 0.74 -34.76 13.69
CA LEU A 31 1.74 -33.76 13.28
C LEU A 31 1.23 -32.86 12.15
N VAL A 32 0.43 -33.42 11.22
CA VAL A 32 -0.26 -32.65 10.17
C VAL A 32 -1.40 -31.82 10.76
N LEU A 33 -2.16 -32.34 11.72
CA LEU A 33 -3.25 -31.63 12.35
C LEU A 33 -2.76 -30.44 13.19
N ASP A 34 -1.67 -30.61 13.94
CA ASP A 34 -1.02 -29.54 14.70
C ASP A 34 -0.47 -28.43 13.79
N ARG A 35 0.04 -28.78 12.60
CA ARG A 35 0.44 -27.79 11.58
C ARG A 35 -0.74 -26.98 11.05
N ILE A 36 -1.90 -27.61 10.88
CA ILE A 36 -3.12 -26.94 10.40
C ILE A 36 -3.71 -26.05 11.51
N LEU A 37 -3.71 -26.51 12.76
CA LEU A 37 -4.22 -25.75 13.90
C LEU A 37 -3.26 -24.64 14.37
N SER A 38 -1.95 -24.79 14.14
CA SER A 38 -0.94 -23.76 14.44
C SER A 38 -0.81 -22.69 13.35
N SER A 39 -1.79 -22.57 12.45
CA SER A 39 -1.95 -21.35 11.66
C SER A 39 -2.42 -20.23 12.59
N GLU A 40 -1.49 -19.74 13.42
CA GLU A 40 -1.65 -18.60 14.31
C GLU A 40 -2.07 -17.41 13.44
N SER A 41 -3.31 -16.95 13.64
CA SER A 41 -3.85 -15.82 12.86
C SER A 41 -2.98 -14.60 13.14
N VAL A 42 -2.21 -14.15 12.15
CA VAL A 42 -1.43 -12.92 12.25
C VAL A 42 -2.41 -11.78 12.60
N PRO A 43 -2.17 -11.02 13.67
CA PRO A 43 -3.08 -9.95 14.05
C PRO A 43 -3.14 -8.92 12.93
N VAL A 44 -4.33 -8.77 12.33
CA VAL A 44 -4.57 -7.80 11.25
C VAL A 44 -4.31 -6.40 11.80
N SER A 45 -3.24 -5.77 11.35
CA SER A 45 -2.87 -4.43 11.75
C SER A 45 -3.75 -3.39 11.07
N LYS A 46 -3.98 -2.26 11.72
CA LYS A 46 -4.73 -1.16 11.08
C LYS A 46 -3.79 -0.31 10.26
N ILE A 47 -4.06 -0.12 8.98
CA ILE A 47 -3.35 0.85 8.13
C ILE A 47 -4.14 2.16 8.04
N GLY A 48 -3.43 3.30 8.04
CA GLY A 48 -4.00 4.64 7.90
C GLY A 48 -3.08 5.56 7.10
N TYR A 49 -3.41 6.86 7.07
CA TYR A 49 -2.52 7.87 6.50
C TYR A 49 -1.31 8.10 7.39
N CYS A 50 -0.14 8.33 6.77
CA CYS A 50 1.06 8.69 7.51
C CYS A 50 0.89 10.05 8.21
N GLY A 51 1.17 10.08 9.51
CA GLY A 51 1.22 11.31 10.30
C GLY A 51 2.59 11.97 10.28
N ALA A 52 2.77 13.00 11.12
CA ALA A 52 4.05 13.71 11.25
C ALA A 52 5.21 12.83 11.73
N VAL A 53 4.89 11.73 12.44
CA VAL A 53 5.82 10.68 12.84
C VAL A 53 5.22 9.37 12.36
N SER A 54 5.96 8.63 11.52
CA SER A 54 5.52 7.33 10.98
C SER A 54 6.31 6.22 11.66
N GLU A 55 5.72 5.61 12.69
CA GLU A 55 6.30 4.48 13.41
C GLU A 55 5.79 3.13 12.89
N GLY A 56 4.86 3.14 11.92
CA GLY A 56 4.15 1.96 11.43
C GLY A 56 3.83 2.04 9.94
N LEU A 57 3.39 0.92 9.38
CA LEU A 57 2.87 0.84 8.02
C LEU A 57 1.76 1.88 7.80
N CYS A 58 1.93 2.74 6.80
CA CYS A 58 0.96 3.78 6.49
C CYS A 58 0.98 4.19 5.02
N ILE A 59 -0.11 4.78 4.56
CA ILE A 59 -0.23 5.32 3.21
C ILE A 59 0.28 6.77 3.20
N PHE A 60 1.26 7.02 2.35
CA PHE A 60 1.87 8.33 2.15
C PHE A 60 1.05 9.19 1.19
N SER A 61 0.65 8.63 0.06
CA SER A 61 -0.07 9.37 -0.98
C SER A 61 -0.83 8.47 -1.94
N PHE A 62 -1.75 9.11 -2.64
CA PHE A 62 -2.52 8.57 -3.76
C PHE A 62 -2.24 9.44 -4.98
N GLY A 63 -1.86 8.84 -6.10
CA GLY A 63 -1.56 9.54 -7.36
C GLY A 63 -2.00 8.76 -8.60
N ARG A 64 -1.66 9.29 -9.77
CA ARG A 64 -1.84 8.57 -11.04
C ARG A 64 -0.53 8.58 -11.82
N ASP A 65 -0.26 7.49 -12.53
CA ASP A 65 0.84 7.43 -13.49
C ASP A 65 0.45 8.07 -14.84
N LEU A 66 1.32 7.95 -15.84
CA LEU A 66 1.12 8.53 -17.17
C LEU A 66 0.04 7.79 -17.95
N GLU A 67 -0.18 6.53 -17.63
CA GLU A 67 -1.19 5.63 -18.20
C GLU A 67 -2.56 5.82 -17.55
N GLY A 68 -2.63 6.55 -16.44
CA GLY A 68 -3.84 6.85 -15.69
C GLY A 68 -4.22 5.81 -14.65
N ASN A 69 -3.35 4.82 -14.40
CA ASN A 69 -3.50 3.84 -13.32
C ASN A 69 -3.36 4.54 -11.97
N MET A 70 -3.95 3.93 -10.95
CA MET A 70 -3.87 4.43 -9.60
C MET A 70 -2.54 4.00 -8.97
N VAL A 71 -1.80 4.95 -8.40
CA VAL A 71 -0.55 4.71 -7.68
C VAL A 71 -0.75 5.01 -6.20
N ILE A 72 -0.55 4.02 -5.35
CA ILE A 72 -0.63 4.15 -3.88
C ILE A 72 0.79 4.05 -3.35
N SER A 73 1.29 5.11 -2.71
CA SER A 73 2.61 5.10 -2.08
C SER A 73 2.49 4.82 -0.59
N LEU A 74 3.29 3.92 -0.07
CA LEU A 74 3.27 3.44 1.31
C LEU A 74 4.63 3.59 1.96
N PHE A 75 4.60 3.91 3.24
CA PHE A 75 5.75 3.76 4.12
C PHE A 75 5.69 2.40 4.81
N VAL A 76 6.77 1.63 4.71
CA VAL A 76 6.95 0.33 5.36
C VAL A 76 8.18 0.42 6.25
N PRO A 77 8.04 0.38 7.60
CA PRO A 77 9.11 0.70 8.53
C PRO A 77 10.27 -0.32 8.58
N ASP A 78 10.05 -1.58 8.20
CA ASP A 78 11.01 -2.67 8.41
C ASP A 78 11.28 -3.55 7.19
N ARG A 79 12.45 -4.23 7.21
CA ARG A 79 12.94 -5.09 6.13
C ARG A 79 12.31 -6.50 6.10
N ASP A 80 11.68 -6.93 7.18
CA ASP A 80 11.09 -8.28 7.32
C ASP A 80 9.61 -8.33 6.92
N PHE A 81 9.07 -7.27 6.30
CA PHE A 81 7.77 -7.36 5.67
C PHE A 81 7.86 -8.32 4.46
N PRO A 82 7.04 -9.39 4.44
CA PRO A 82 7.02 -10.33 3.32
C PRO A 82 6.64 -9.59 2.04
N GLU A 83 6.85 -10.22 0.89
CA GLU A 83 6.29 -9.68 -0.35
C GLU A 83 4.76 -9.66 -0.24
N PHE A 84 4.16 -8.52 -0.62
CA PHE A 84 2.73 -8.30 -0.49
C PHE A 84 2.19 -7.57 -1.71
N TYR A 85 0.88 -7.66 -1.89
CA TYR A 85 0.12 -6.83 -2.81
C TYR A 85 -0.99 -6.10 -2.04
N LEU A 86 -1.59 -5.07 -2.65
CA LEU A 86 -2.80 -4.48 -2.06
C LEU A 86 -4.04 -5.07 -2.70
N GLN A 87 -5.00 -5.41 -1.87
CA GLN A 87 -6.37 -5.68 -2.29
C GLN A 87 -7.21 -4.44 -1.96
N VAL A 88 -7.79 -3.84 -2.99
CA VAL A 88 -8.61 -2.64 -2.85
C VAL A 88 -10.05 -2.98 -3.16
N LYS A 89 -10.86 -3.04 -2.11
CA LYS A 89 -12.27 -3.36 -2.19
C LYS A 89 -13.10 -2.07 -2.24
N ARG A 90 -13.89 -1.97 -3.28
CA ARG A 90 -14.83 -0.88 -3.55
C ARG A 90 -16.26 -1.40 -3.56
N ALA A 91 -17.23 -0.51 -3.72
CA ALA A 91 -18.65 -0.86 -3.65
C ALA A 91 -19.07 -1.93 -4.66
N ALA A 92 -18.44 -1.98 -5.84
CA ALA A 92 -18.80 -2.89 -6.93
C ALA A 92 -17.64 -3.79 -7.41
N VAL A 93 -16.41 -3.51 -7.00
CA VAL A 93 -15.21 -4.14 -7.58
C VAL A 93 -14.17 -4.40 -6.50
N ASP A 94 -13.52 -5.54 -6.60
CA ASP A 94 -12.32 -5.88 -5.85
C ASP A 94 -11.15 -5.95 -6.83
N SER A 95 -10.09 -5.19 -6.56
CA SER A 95 -8.97 -5.01 -7.47
C SER A 95 -7.65 -5.31 -6.76
N ARG A 96 -6.78 -6.08 -7.42
CA ARG A 96 -5.40 -6.36 -6.97
C ARG A 96 -4.44 -5.32 -7.50
N TYR A 97 -3.59 -4.79 -6.63
CA TYR A 97 -2.57 -3.79 -6.94
C TYR A 97 -1.20 -4.38 -6.69
N GLU A 98 -0.35 -4.34 -7.70
CA GLU A 98 1.01 -4.88 -7.64
C GLU A 98 1.93 -3.87 -6.98
N CYS A 99 2.67 -4.31 -5.96
CA CYS A 99 3.54 -3.47 -5.16
C CYS A 99 5.01 -3.67 -5.51
N TYR A 100 5.73 -2.57 -5.60
CA TYR A 100 7.12 -2.51 -5.98
C TYR A 100 7.90 -1.76 -4.91
N LYS A 101 8.92 -2.42 -4.33
CA LYS A 101 9.85 -1.79 -3.39
C LYS A 101 10.82 -0.90 -4.17
N ASN A 102 11.00 0.34 -3.73
CA ASN A 102 12.03 1.20 -4.31
C ASN A 102 13.41 0.70 -3.87
N GLY A 103 14.29 0.41 -4.84
CA GLY A 103 15.64 -0.10 -4.57
C GLY A 103 16.57 0.88 -3.85
N GLU A 104 16.32 2.19 -3.98
CA GLU A 104 17.09 3.24 -3.30
C GLU A 104 16.55 3.52 -1.90
N VAL A 105 15.23 3.44 -1.72
CA VAL A 105 14.53 3.73 -0.46
C VAL A 105 13.59 2.57 -0.15
N PRO A 106 14.07 1.48 0.49
CA PRO A 106 13.30 0.24 0.67
C PRO A 106 12.07 0.40 1.58
N THR A 107 12.03 1.48 2.36
CA THR A 107 10.88 1.86 3.18
C THR A 107 9.75 2.51 2.37
N ASN A 108 10.01 2.85 1.10
CA ASN A 108 9.02 3.39 0.19
C ASN A 108 8.59 2.31 -0.81
N VAL A 109 7.32 1.94 -0.74
CA VAL A 109 6.69 0.98 -1.65
C VAL A 109 5.61 1.71 -2.42
N TYR A 110 5.59 1.54 -3.73
CA TYR A 110 4.48 2.04 -4.55
C TYR A 110 3.72 0.85 -5.14
N CYS A 111 2.40 0.93 -5.12
CA CYS A 111 1.52 -0.09 -5.66
C CYS A 111 0.68 0.48 -6.79
N VAL A 112 0.58 -0.24 -7.89
CA VAL A 112 -0.10 0.19 -9.12
C VAL A 112 -1.29 -0.71 -9.40
N GLY A 113 -2.44 -0.12 -9.77
CA GLY A 113 -3.64 -0.88 -10.10
C GLY A 113 -4.72 -0.02 -10.75
N ASP A 114 -5.95 -0.55 -10.77
CA ASP A 114 -7.08 0.06 -11.46
C ASP A 114 -7.36 1.51 -11.00
N PRO A 115 -7.82 2.40 -11.90
CA PRO A 115 -8.20 3.75 -11.51
C PRO A 115 -9.33 3.76 -10.49
N ILE A 116 -9.23 4.66 -9.50
CA ILE A 116 -10.26 4.90 -8.48
C ILE A 116 -10.93 6.25 -8.71
N ALA A 117 -12.26 6.29 -8.52
CA ALA A 117 -13.03 7.52 -8.60
C ALA A 117 -12.88 8.35 -7.31
N LEU A 118 -12.97 9.67 -7.45
CA LEU A 118 -12.98 10.57 -6.30
C LEU A 118 -14.27 10.40 -5.49
N GLN A 119 -14.18 10.67 -4.19
CA GLN A 119 -15.28 10.57 -3.21
C GLN A 119 -15.84 9.15 -3.04
N GLU A 120 -15.13 8.13 -3.51
CA GLU A 120 -15.47 6.74 -3.30
C GLU A 120 -14.83 6.23 -2.00
N LYS A 121 -15.60 5.47 -1.22
CA LYS A 121 -15.09 4.72 -0.06
C LYS A 121 -14.42 3.44 -0.54
N MET A 122 -13.22 3.19 -0.05
CA MET A 122 -12.48 1.97 -0.35
C MET A 122 -11.87 1.38 0.92
N GLU A 123 -11.84 0.06 0.96
CA GLU A 123 -11.07 -0.70 1.94
C GLU A 123 -9.78 -1.16 1.27
N VAL A 124 -8.65 -0.83 1.87
CA VAL A 124 -7.33 -1.24 1.40
C VAL A 124 -6.78 -2.27 2.37
N SER A 125 -6.44 -3.44 1.86
CA SER A 125 -5.87 -4.54 2.61
C SER A 125 -4.48 -4.87 2.05
N LEU A 126 -3.47 -4.98 2.91
CA LEU A 126 -2.20 -5.62 2.56
C LEU A 126 -2.36 -7.12 2.68
N VAL A 127 -2.00 -7.84 1.63
CA VAL A 127 -2.08 -9.30 1.59
C VAL A 127 -0.71 -9.88 1.26
N SER A 128 -0.22 -10.80 2.09
CA SER A 128 1.02 -11.54 1.86
C SER A 128 0.91 -12.40 0.60
N ILE A 129 1.95 -12.41 -0.24
CA ILE A 129 1.99 -13.28 -1.43
C ILE A 129 2.26 -14.75 -1.04
N GLU A 130 3.03 -15.00 0.02
CA GLU A 130 3.41 -16.35 0.41
C GLU A 130 2.21 -17.15 0.96
N ASP A 131 1.45 -16.52 1.85
CA ASP A 131 0.41 -17.20 2.63
C ASP A 131 -1.02 -16.70 2.33
N GLU A 132 -1.18 -15.71 1.44
CA GLU A 132 -2.46 -15.08 1.09
C GLU A 132 -3.23 -14.55 2.33
N GLN A 133 -2.47 -14.19 3.39
CA GLN A 133 -3.01 -13.64 4.63
C GLN A 133 -3.06 -12.11 4.62
N VAL A 134 -4.14 -11.56 5.18
CA VAL A 134 -4.27 -10.11 5.38
C VAL A 134 -3.38 -9.67 6.53
N LEU A 135 -2.38 -8.85 6.23
CA LEU A 135 -1.42 -8.32 7.19
C LEU A 135 -1.93 -7.04 7.83
N ALA A 136 -2.59 -6.19 7.04
CA ALA A 136 -3.18 -4.95 7.51
C ALA A 136 -4.40 -4.55 6.68
N ALA A 137 -5.33 -3.81 7.29
CA ALA A 137 -6.51 -3.28 6.60
C ALA A 137 -6.90 -1.89 7.10
N GLY A 138 -7.45 -1.07 6.20
CA GLY A 138 -7.83 0.31 6.48
C GLY A 138 -8.88 0.83 5.52
N ASN A 139 -9.70 1.78 5.99
CA ASN A 139 -10.75 2.41 5.19
C ASN A 139 -10.31 3.82 4.79
N PHE A 140 -10.46 4.15 3.52
CA PHE A 140 -10.00 5.39 2.92
C PHE A 140 -11.10 6.01 2.03
N ILE A 141 -11.01 7.33 1.86
CA ILE A 141 -11.81 8.10 0.91
C ILE A 141 -10.85 8.99 0.14
N LEU A 142 -10.93 8.96 -1.19
CA LEU A 142 -10.15 9.83 -2.05
C LEU A 142 -10.82 11.20 -2.16
N GLU A 143 -10.26 12.19 -1.48
CA GLU A 143 -10.71 13.58 -1.59
C GLU A 143 -9.87 14.34 -2.63
N SER A 144 -10.52 15.16 -3.45
CA SER A 144 -9.81 16.12 -4.29
C SER A 144 -9.65 17.44 -3.54
N VAL A 145 -8.40 17.82 -3.26
CA VAL A 145 -8.10 19.16 -2.78
C VAL A 145 -8.12 20.10 -3.97
N ARG A 146 -9.21 20.86 -4.11
CA ARG A 146 -9.25 22.01 -5.02
C ARG A 146 -8.53 23.18 -4.36
N LEU A 147 -7.33 23.50 -4.83
CA LEU A 147 -6.70 24.77 -4.51
C LEU A 147 -7.48 25.87 -5.21
N SER A 148 -8.32 26.60 -4.46
CA SER A 148 -8.85 27.88 -4.93
C SER A 148 -7.66 28.79 -5.21
N PRO A 149 -7.60 29.51 -6.35
CA PRO A 149 -6.57 30.51 -6.55
C PRO A 149 -6.70 31.55 -5.43
N THR A 150 -5.74 31.55 -4.52
CA THR A 150 -5.67 32.51 -3.42
C THR A 150 -5.74 33.91 -4.02
N GLN A 151 -6.70 34.71 -3.55
CA GLN A 151 -6.77 36.13 -3.84
C GLN A 151 -5.38 36.73 -3.62
N VAL A 152 -4.89 37.44 -4.64
CA VAL A 152 -3.64 38.21 -4.58
C VAL A 152 -3.67 39.01 -3.28
N PHE A 153 -2.71 38.72 -2.40
CA PHE A 153 -2.53 39.45 -1.16
C PHE A 153 -2.07 40.85 -1.54
N GLU A 154 -2.98 41.81 -1.64
CA GLU A 154 -2.64 43.23 -1.75
C GLU A 154 -1.93 43.63 -0.46
N LEU A 155 -0.62 43.82 -0.56
CA LEU A 155 0.21 44.33 0.51
C LEU A 155 -0.31 45.75 0.85
N PRO A 156 -0.64 46.07 2.11
CA PRO A 156 -1.04 47.43 2.46
C PRO A 156 0.17 48.34 2.24
N THR A 157 0.10 49.16 1.20
CA THR A 157 1.03 50.28 1.01
C THR A 157 0.78 51.26 2.14
N ALA A 158 1.70 51.35 3.10
CA ALA A 158 1.65 52.33 4.16
C ALA A 158 1.84 53.73 3.57
N THR A 159 0.74 54.45 3.36
CA THR A 159 0.74 55.85 2.92
C THR A 159 1.08 56.75 4.10
N GLY A 160 2.35 57.13 4.20
CA GLY A 160 2.82 58.19 5.09
C GLY A 160 3.11 59.47 4.33
N THR A 161 2.49 60.57 4.77
CA THR A 161 2.91 61.99 4.67
C THR A 161 2.08 62.91 3.76
N LEU A 162 1.62 64.00 4.40
CA LEU A 162 0.78 65.11 3.96
C LEU A 162 1.35 65.94 2.79
N ALA A 163 0.44 66.28 1.87
CA ALA A 163 0.23 67.51 1.09
C ALA A 163 1.43 68.42 0.72
N THR A 164 1.60 68.67 -0.58
CA THR A 164 1.74 70.03 -1.17
C THR A 164 1.30 70.02 -2.64
N SER A 165 0.44 70.97 -3.00
CA SER A 165 -0.23 71.22 -4.29
C SER A 165 0.69 71.66 -5.43
N THR A 166 0.39 71.31 -6.69
CA THR A 166 0.35 72.20 -7.89
C THR A 166 -0.11 71.38 -9.14
N PRO A 167 -1.07 71.85 -9.98
CA PRO A 167 -1.47 71.17 -11.21
C PRO A 167 -0.85 71.80 -12.47
N SER A 168 -0.43 70.99 -13.46
CA SER A 168 -0.54 71.33 -14.90
C SER A 168 -0.24 70.12 -15.80
N PRO A 169 -0.96 69.91 -16.93
CA PRO A 169 -0.92 68.68 -17.73
C PRO A 169 0.01 68.77 -18.94
N THR A 170 0.64 67.67 -19.34
CA THR A 170 1.09 67.46 -20.74
C THR A 170 1.09 65.97 -21.08
N PRO A 171 0.45 65.55 -22.20
CA PRO A 171 0.38 64.16 -22.60
C PRO A 171 1.62 63.77 -23.42
N SER A 172 2.29 62.67 -23.08
CA SER A 172 3.33 62.08 -23.92
C SER A 172 2.90 60.71 -24.46
N ARG A 173 3.24 60.52 -25.73
CA ARG A 173 2.65 59.62 -26.72
C ARG A 173 3.72 58.64 -27.20
N ARG A 174 3.36 57.34 -27.23
CA ARG A 174 4.01 56.19 -27.94
C ARG A 174 5.40 55.77 -27.38
N THR A 175 5.85 54.50 -27.40
CA THR A 175 5.74 53.39 -28.38
C THR A 175 6.12 52.04 -27.68
N PRO A 176 6.31 50.84 -28.33
CA PRO A 176 5.59 49.61 -27.98
C PRO A 176 6.46 48.37 -27.60
N THR A 177 5.79 47.28 -27.19
CA THR A 177 6.12 45.83 -27.31
C THR A 177 7.47 45.26 -26.83
N PRO A 178 7.46 44.22 -25.98
CA PRO A 178 8.43 43.13 -26.06
C PRO A 178 7.88 41.88 -26.76
N THR A 179 8.71 41.39 -27.68
CA THR A 179 8.55 40.28 -28.60
C THR A 179 8.52 38.91 -27.89
N LEU A 180 7.59 38.05 -28.30
CA LEU A 180 7.58 36.61 -28.03
C LEU A 180 8.68 35.95 -28.87
N THR A 181 9.65 35.27 -28.26
CA THR A 181 10.52 34.34 -29.00
C THR A 181 11.01 33.20 -28.10
N SER A 182 10.73 31.98 -28.54
CA SER A 182 11.27 30.69 -28.10
C SER A 182 11.33 29.81 -29.36
N PRO A 183 12.19 28.79 -29.52
CA PRO A 183 13.46 28.46 -28.85
C PRO A 183 14.62 28.17 -29.86
N ALA A 184 15.82 27.86 -29.36
CA ALA A 184 16.74 26.93 -30.03
C ALA A 184 17.63 26.21 -29.01
N TYR A 185 17.61 24.87 -29.07
CA TYR A 185 18.49 23.91 -28.40
C TYR A 185 19.98 24.17 -28.69
N PRO A 186 20.89 23.82 -27.75
CA PRO A 186 21.53 22.50 -27.80
C PRO A 186 21.42 21.69 -26.50
#